data_AF-A0A0C2XIC7-F1
#
_entry.id   AF-A0A0C2XIC7-F1
#
_cell.length_a   1.000
_cell.length_b   1.000
_cell.length_c   1.000
_cell.angle_alpha   90.00
_cell.angle_beta   90.00
_cell.angle_gamma   90.00
#
_symmetry.space_group_name_H-M   'P 1'
#
loop_
_entity.id
_entity.type
_entity.pdbx_description
1 polymer ?
#
loop_
_entity_poly.entity_id
_entity_poly.type
_entity_poly.pdbx_seq_one_letter_code
_entity_poly.pdbx_strand_id
1 'polypeptide(L)'
;MTLAPAQAVSQFDECRKQLEEALSLVQTVKIANEDITKFHGRMTQQDKEHHHAMAEIEALQYSLYERDVYEDLEEKIRKQAEQQMEATIEEQVKAELKKFIPQDQQEQVSRVNQELYSIMIDLHNSESRRANSFLQQEMNKQLNTIKMPNGNVSEYFPKTLKDLFELDEERIDKLAADYPGYHPEGSPFVRVNQFLQFCGVRYQLVSVT
;
A
#
# COMPACT_ATOMS: atom_id res chain seq x y z
N MET A 1 -55.03 80.62 47.09
CA MET A 1 -55.22 80.56 45.64
C MET A 1 -55.67 79.15 45.29
N THR A 2 -56.93 79.03 44.88
CA THR A 2 -57.64 77.78 44.57
C THR A 2 -57.15 77.19 43.24
N LEU A 3 -56.52 76.02 43.29
CA LEU A 3 -56.27 75.21 42.08
C LEU A 3 -57.62 74.71 41.55
N ALA A 4 -57.89 75.00 40.28
CA ALA A 4 -59.18 74.73 39.63
C ALA A 4 -59.42 73.21 39.47
N PRO A 5 -60.66 72.72 39.63
CA PRO A 5 -61.00 71.29 39.64
C PRO A 5 -60.61 70.53 38.36
N ALA A 6 -60.41 71.22 37.23
CA ALA A 6 -59.99 70.61 35.96
C ALA A 6 -58.51 70.16 35.95
N GLN A 7 -57.63 70.83 36.70
CA GLN A 7 -56.21 70.45 36.77
C GLN A 7 -55.99 69.21 37.65
N ALA A 8 -56.80 69.03 38.69
CA ALA A 8 -56.74 67.85 39.55
C ALA A 8 -57.16 66.57 38.82
N VAL A 9 -58.23 66.62 38.01
CA VAL A 9 -58.70 65.46 37.23
C VAL A 9 -57.66 65.03 36.19
N SER A 10 -57.06 65.97 35.45
CA SER A 10 -56.00 65.63 34.47
C SER A 10 -54.76 65.03 35.13
N GLN A 11 -54.38 65.47 36.33
CA GLN A 11 -53.26 64.90 37.06
C GLN A 11 -53.57 63.48 37.56
N PHE A 12 -54.81 63.21 37.97
CA PHE A 12 -55.25 61.87 38.34
C PHE A 12 -55.25 60.91 37.14
N ASP A 13 -55.70 61.35 35.97
CA ASP A 13 -55.67 60.52 34.75
C ASP A 13 -54.24 60.23 34.28
N GLU A 14 -53.33 61.23 34.34
CA GLU A 14 -51.90 61.05 34.04
C GLU A 14 -51.25 60.06 35.02
N CYS A 15 -51.57 60.17 36.32
CA CYS A 15 -51.07 59.26 37.35
C CYS A 15 -51.61 57.84 37.16
N ARG A 16 -52.88 57.69 36.76
CA ARG A 16 -53.47 56.38 36.45
C ARG A 16 -52.79 55.73 35.24
N LYS A 17 -52.51 56.51 34.19
CA LYS A 17 -51.78 56.03 33.01
C LYS A 17 -50.34 55.60 33.35
N GLN A 18 -49.64 56.38 34.17
CA GLN A 18 -48.31 56.03 34.67
C GLN A 18 -48.34 54.77 35.55
N LEU A 19 -49.39 54.58 36.36
CA LEU A 19 -49.57 53.39 37.19
C LEU A 19 -49.81 52.13 36.33
N GLU A 20 -50.65 52.23 35.29
CA GLU A 20 -50.88 51.13 34.34
C GLU A 20 -49.59 50.75 33.57
N GLU A 21 -48.81 51.75 33.14
CA GLU A 21 -47.54 51.53 32.46
C GLU A 21 -46.50 50.89 33.40
N ALA A 22 -46.38 51.37 34.64
CA ALA A 22 -45.54 50.77 35.67
C ALA A 22 -45.96 49.33 35.99
N LEU A 23 -47.26 49.03 36.04
CA LEU A 23 -47.75 47.68 36.30
C LEU A 23 -47.38 46.71 35.17
N SER A 24 -47.49 47.18 33.92
CA SER A 24 -47.07 46.41 32.73
C SER A 24 -45.56 46.13 32.75
N LEU A 25 -44.76 47.13 33.14
CA LEU A 25 -43.30 47.00 33.26
C LEU A 25 -42.91 46.02 34.36
N VAL A 26 -43.60 46.04 35.50
CA VAL A 26 -43.37 45.07 36.58
C VAL A 26 -43.66 43.64 36.10
N GLN A 27 -44.70 43.46 35.29
CA GLN A 27 -45.05 42.15 34.75
C GLN A 27 -44.02 41.64 33.73
N THR A 28 -43.50 42.50 32.85
CA THR A 28 -42.44 42.12 31.90
C THR A 28 -41.12 41.81 32.61
N VAL A 29 -40.75 42.58 33.63
CA VAL A 29 -39.56 42.31 34.47
C VAL A 29 -39.71 40.98 35.21
N LYS A 30 -40.91 40.65 35.71
CA LYS A 30 -41.16 39.36 36.37
C LYS A 30 -40.97 38.19 35.41
N ILE A 31 -41.55 38.27 34.21
CA ILE A 31 -41.40 37.23 33.16
C ILE A 31 -39.93 37.08 32.77
N ALA A 32 -39.22 38.19 32.55
CA ALA A 32 -37.79 38.16 32.22
C ALA A 32 -36.95 37.52 33.32
N ASN A 33 -37.26 37.77 34.60
CA ASN A 33 -36.53 37.18 35.73
C ASN A 33 -36.78 35.66 35.85
N GLU A 34 -38.01 35.21 35.56
CA GLU A 34 -38.33 33.77 35.50
C GLU A 34 -37.57 33.08 34.35
N ASP A 35 -37.44 33.73 33.20
CA ASP A 35 -36.69 33.21 32.05
C ASP A 35 -35.17 33.17 32.30
N ILE A 36 -34.62 34.20 32.95
CA ILE A 36 -33.21 34.22 33.41
C ILE A 36 -32.95 33.07 34.38
N THR A 37 -33.86 32.83 35.31
CA THR A 37 -33.73 31.72 36.29
C THR A 37 -33.77 30.36 35.59
N LYS A 38 -34.69 30.16 34.64
CA LYS A 38 -34.73 28.94 33.81
C LYS A 38 -33.49 28.78 32.94
N PHE A 39 -32.95 29.88 32.42
CA PHE A 39 -31.71 29.86 31.64
C PHE A 39 -30.52 29.43 32.49
N HIS A 40 -30.34 29.99 33.69
CA HIS A 40 -29.30 29.54 34.62
C HIS A 40 -29.47 28.07 35.04
N GLY A 41 -30.71 27.61 35.25
CA GLY A 41 -31.00 26.20 35.50
C GLY A 41 -30.55 25.29 34.36
N ARG A 42 -30.84 25.68 33.11
CA ARG A 42 -30.38 24.94 31.92
C ARG A 42 -28.86 24.97 31.76
N MET A 43 -28.23 26.11 31.99
CA MET A 43 -26.78 26.26 31.87
C MET A 43 -26.03 25.40 32.90
N THR A 44 -26.49 25.41 34.17
CA THR A 44 -25.89 24.57 35.21
C THR A 44 -26.10 23.07 34.98
N GLN A 45 -27.25 22.69 34.40
CA GLN A 45 -27.48 21.31 33.99
C GLN A 45 -26.56 20.89 32.84
N GLN A 46 -26.41 21.75 31.84
CA GLN A 46 -25.53 21.51 30.71
C GLN A 46 -24.05 21.44 31.13
N ASP A 47 -23.61 22.30 32.04
CA ASP A 47 -22.25 22.25 32.58
C ASP A 47 -21.97 20.93 33.31
N LYS A 48 -22.96 20.39 34.04
CA LYS A 48 -22.84 19.07 34.67
C LYS A 48 -22.74 17.93 33.65
N GLU A 49 -23.57 17.97 32.62
CA GLU A 49 -23.54 16.99 31.54
C GLU A 49 -22.21 17.04 30.78
N HIS A 50 -21.69 18.24 30.51
CA HIS A 50 -20.40 18.45 29.87
C HIS A 50 -19.25 17.94 30.75
N HIS A 51 -19.27 18.22 32.06
CA HIS A 51 -18.25 17.67 32.96
C HIS A 51 -18.29 16.15 33.04
N HIS A 52 -19.48 15.54 33.03
CA HIS A 52 -19.59 14.09 32.98
C HIS A 52 -19.01 13.52 31.68
N ALA A 53 -19.37 14.10 30.53
CA ALA A 53 -18.85 13.69 29.23
C ALA A 53 -17.32 13.86 29.14
N MET A 54 -16.77 14.95 29.69
CA MET A 54 -15.31 15.15 29.75
C MET A 54 -14.62 14.09 30.61
N ALA A 55 -15.18 13.75 31.77
CA ALA A 55 -14.63 12.72 32.64
C ALA A 55 -14.66 11.32 31.98
N GLU A 56 -15.72 11.01 31.21
CA GLU A 56 -15.79 9.78 30.41
C GLU A 56 -14.72 9.74 29.32
N ILE A 57 -14.52 10.84 28.61
CA ILE A 57 -13.49 10.95 27.56
C ILE A 57 -12.11 10.78 28.17
N GLU A 58 -11.82 11.42 29.31
CA GLU A 58 -10.54 11.26 30.01
C GLU A 58 -10.31 9.80 30.43
N ALA A 59 -11.32 9.14 31.01
CA ALA A 59 -11.21 7.74 31.40
C ALA A 59 -10.96 6.81 30.20
N LEU A 60 -11.66 7.03 29.09
CA LEU A 60 -11.44 6.27 27.84
C LEU A 60 -10.03 6.53 27.29
N GLN A 61 -9.58 7.77 27.30
CA GLN A 61 -8.25 8.17 26.83
C GLN A 61 -7.14 7.49 27.64
N TYR A 62 -7.26 7.44 28.97
CA TYR A 62 -6.30 6.73 29.82
C TYR A 62 -6.29 5.22 29.52
N SER A 63 -7.46 4.59 29.37
CA SER A 63 -7.55 3.15 29.10
C SER A 63 -6.97 2.75 27.74
N LEU A 64 -7.15 3.59 26.72
CA LEU A 64 -6.61 3.36 25.38
C LEU A 64 -5.09 3.53 25.37
N TYR A 65 -4.56 4.57 26.01
CA TYR A 65 -3.11 4.75 26.08
C TYR A 65 -2.43 3.63 26.86
N GLU A 66 -3.00 3.19 27.98
CA GLU A 66 -2.37 2.15 28.80
C GLU A 66 -2.37 0.78 28.12
N ARG A 67 -3.39 0.43 27.32
CA ARG A 67 -3.35 -0.84 26.59
C ARG A 67 -2.52 -0.75 25.32
N ASP A 68 -2.81 0.24 24.48
CA ASP A 68 -2.28 0.28 23.12
C ASP A 68 -0.78 0.65 23.13
N VAL A 69 -0.31 1.50 24.07
CA VAL A 69 1.12 1.84 24.17
C VAL A 69 1.94 0.66 24.69
N TYR A 70 1.41 -0.12 25.63
CA TYR A 70 2.12 -1.28 26.17
C TYR A 70 2.23 -2.40 25.14
N GLU A 71 1.13 -2.70 24.43
CA GLU A 71 1.13 -3.70 23.35
C GLU A 71 2.09 -3.29 22.22
N ASP A 72 2.04 -2.03 21.77
CA ASP A 72 2.94 -1.50 20.74
C ASP A 72 4.42 -1.53 21.16
N LEU A 73 4.70 -1.21 22.42
CA LEU A 73 6.07 -1.19 22.94
C LEU A 73 6.62 -2.61 23.07
N GLU A 74 5.81 -3.56 23.55
CA GLU A 74 6.18 -4.97 23.65
C GLU A 74 6.49 -5.54 22.25
N GLU A 75 5.65 -5.25 21.26
CA GLU A 75 5.88 -5.70 19.89
C GLU A 75 7.18 -5.10 19.30
N LYS A 76 7.43 -3.80 19.54
CA LYS A 76 8.66 -3.14 19.09
C LYS A 76 9.91 -3.73 19.75
N ILE A 77 9.87 -3.97 21.06
CA ILE A 77 10.99 -4.59 21.79
C ILE A 77 11.25 -6.00 21.26
N ARG A 78 10.20 -6.80 21.06
CA ARG A 78 10.33 -8.16 20.52
C ARG A 78 10.98 -8.13 19.14
N LYS A 79 10.48 -7.29 18.23
CA LYS A 79 11.06 -7.14 16.88
C LYS A 79 12.51 -6.70 16.91
N GLN A 80 12.87 -5.76 17.78
CA GLN A 80 14.26 -5.31 17.92
C GLN A 80 15.16 -6.41 18.48
N ALA A 81 14.69 -7.18 19.46
CA ALA A 81 15.42 -8.31 20.02
C ALA A 81 15.66 -9.40 18.96
N GLU A 82 14.63 -9.75 18.19
CA GLU A 82 14.73 -10.71 17.07
C GLU A 82 15.76 -10.27 16.04
N GLN A 83 15.72 -9.01 15.62
CA GLN A 83 16.69 -8.44 14.67
C GLN A 83 18.12 -8.47 15.21
N GLN A 84 18.32 -8.13 16.49
CA GLN A 84 19.64 -8.18 17.12
C GLN A 84 20.14 -9.62 17.26
N MET A 85 19.26 -10.57 17.57
CA MET A 85 19.59 -11.98 17.63
C MET A 85 19.99 -12.52 16.25
N GLU A 86 19.24 -12.23 15.19
CA GLU A 86 19.59 -12.64 13.82
C GLU A 86 20.96 -12.10 13.40
N ALA A 87 21.23 -10.81 13.63
CA ALA A 87 22.52 -10.22 13.33
C ALA A 87 23.66 -10.89 14.11
N THR A 88 23.44 -11.15 15.41
CA THR A 88 24.44 -11.81 16.27
C THR A 88 24.70 -13.25 15.84
N ILE A 89 23.65 -13.99 15.49
CA ILE A 89 23.75 -15.37 15.00
C ILE A 89 24.49 -15.38 13.66
N GLU A 90 24.17 -14.48 12.74
CA GLU A 90 24.84 -14.41 11.44
C GLU A 90 26.34 -14.13 11.60
N GLU A 91 26.71 -13.21 12.48
CA GLU A 91 28.12 -12.92 12.79
C GLU A 91 28.84 -14.12 13.43
N GLN A 92 28.23 -14.76 14.42
CA GLN A 92 28.79 -15.92 15.09
C GLN A 92 28.91 -17.11 14.14
N VAL A 93 27.88 -17.38 13.33
CA VAL A 93 27.91 -18.44 12.31
C VAL A 93 29.00 -18.15 11.28
N LYS A 94 29.14 -16.92 10.78
CA LYS A 94 30.25 -16.56 9.87
C LYS A 94 31.61 -16.76 10.53
N ALA A 95 31.76 -16.38 11.80
CA ALA A 95 33.02 -16.53 12.53
C ALA A 95 33.38 -18.01 12.76
N GLU A 96 32.41 -18.84 13.14
CA GLU A 96 32.60 -20.28 13.35
C GLU A 96 32.80 -21.02 12.02
N LEU A 97 32.04 -20.69 10.97
CA LEU A 97 32.24 -21.28 9.64
C LEU A 97 33.64 -21.02 9.09
N LYS A 98 34.23 -19.84 9.32
CA LYS A 98 35.62 -19.56 8.97
C LYS A 98 36.65 -20.40 9.74
N LYS A 99 36.32 -20.82 10.97
CA LYS A 99 37.21 -21.68 11.78
C LYS A 99 37.14 -23.14 11.36
N PHE A 100 35.94 -23.63 11.03
CA PHE A 100 35.71 -25.05 10.75
C PHE A 100 35.82 -25.43 9.28
N ILE A 101 35.52 -24.51 8.36
CA ILE A 101 35.59 -24.75 6.92
C ILE A 101 36.70 -23.88 6.35
N PRO A 102 37.83 -24.48 5.90
CA PRO A 102 38.89 -23.77 5.20
C PRO A 102 38.30 -22.93 4.07
N GLN A 103 38.79 -21.70 3.91
CA GLN A 103 38.30 -20.77 2.89
C GLN A 103 38.31 -21.41 1.48
N ASP A 104 39.33 -22.22 1.20
CA ASP A 104 39.47 -22.99 -0.04
C ASP A 104 38.27 -23.91 -0.32
N GLN A 105 37.69 -24.52 0.71
CA GLN A 105 36.50 -25.37 0.59
C GLN A 105 35.22 -24.56 0.42
N GLN A 106 35.12 -23.39 1.04
CA GLN A 106 33.98 -22.48 0.82
C GLN A 106 33.98 -21.95 -0.62
N GLU A 107 35.15 -21.58 -1.13
CA GLU A 107 35.34 -21.17 -2.51
C GLU A 107 35.10 -22.32 -3.50
N GLN A 108 35.50 -23.55 -3.15
CA GLN A 108 35.18 -24.74 -3.92
C GLN A 108 33.66 -24.97 -4.01
N VAL A 109 32.96 -24.93 -2.88
CA VAL A 109 31.50 -25.11 -2.84
C VAL A 109 30.78 -24.00 -3.60
N SER A 110 31.22 -22.76 -3.47
CA SER A 110 30.66 -21.63 -4.22
C SER A 110 30.83 -21.82 -5.73
N ARG A 111 32.02 -22.21 -6.19
CA ARG A 111 32.28 -22.51 -7.61
C ARG A 111 31.43 -23.67 -8.11
N VAL A 112 31.37 -24.77 -7.37
CA VAL A 112 30.56 -25.94 -7.75
C VAL A 112 29.07 -25.58 -7.79
N ASN A 113 28.58 -24.76 -6.86
CA ASN A 113 27.18 -24.30 -6.89
C ASN A 113 26.90 -23.42 -8.10
N GLN A 114 27.83 -22.54 -8.49
CA GLN A 114 27.71 -21.73 -9.70
C GLN A 114 27.72 -22.61 -10.96
N GLU A 115 28.58 -23.62 -11.01
CA GLU A 115 28.62 -24.61 -12.10
C GLU A 115 27.35 -25.46 -12.14
N LEU A 116 26.82 -25.91 -11.00
CA LEU A 116 25.55 -26.64 -10.96
C LEU A 116 24.40 -25.75 -11.43
N TYR A 117 24.39 -24.47 -11.06
CA TYR A 117 23.38 -23.52 -11.49
C TYR A 117 23.42 -23.30 -13.02
N SER A 118 24.61 -23.16 -13.60
CA SER A 118 24.74 -23.06 -15.06
C SER A 118 24.30 -24.35 -15.76
N ILE A 119 24.69 -25.52 -15.25
CA ILE A 119 24.25 -26.82 -15.78
C ILE A 119 22.73 -26.97 -15.69
N MET A 120 22.11 -26.54 -14.60
CA MET A 120 20.65 -26.57 -14.45
C MET A 120 19.94 -25.66 -15.46
N ILE A 121 20.49 -24.47 -15.73
CA ILE A 121 19.97 -23.58 -16.78
C ILE A 121 20.10 -24.25 -18.15
N ASP A 122 21.26 -24.82 -18.45
CA ASP A 122 21.51 -25.50 -19.74
C ASP A 122 20.61 -26.72 -19.93
N LEU A 123 20.40 -27.50 -18.87
CA LEU A 123 19.48 -28.63 -18.87
C LEU A 123 18.05 -28.16 -19.13
N HIS A 124 17.58 -27.14 -18.41
CA HIS A 124 16.25 -26.55 -18.63
C HIS A 124 16.10 -26.05 -20.07
N ASN A 125 17.11 -25.36 -20.61
CA ASN A 125 17.10 -24.87 -21.98
C ASN A 125 17.07 -26.00 -23.00
N SER A 126 17.82 -27.08 -22.76
CA SER A 126 17.83 -28.28 -23.60
C SER A 126 16.47 -29.00 -23.59
N GLU A 127 15.86 -29.16 -22.40
CA GLU A 127 14.53 -29.74 -22.24
C GLU A 127 13.45 -28.88 -22.89
N SER A 128 13.49 -27.55 -22.69
CA SER A 128 12.59 -26.60 -23.34
C SER A 128 12.71 -26.68 -24.86
N ARG A 129 13.93 -26.68 -25.41
CA ARG A 129 14.15 -26.86 -26.87
C ARG A 129 13.61 -28.19 -27.37
N ARG A 130 13.84 -29.27 -26.62
CA ARG A 130 13.30 -30.59 -26.96
C ARG A 130 11.78 -30.60 -26.96
N ALA A 131 11.14 -30.03 -25.94
CA ALA A 131 9.70 -29.90 -25.85
C ALA A 131 9.13 -29.04 -26.99
N ASN A 132 9.80 -27.93 -27.31
CA ASN A 132 9.45 -27.05 -28.42
C ASN A 132 9.56 -27.75 -29.78
N SER A 133 10.49 -28.70 -29.93
CA SER A 133 10.62 -29.49 -31.16
C SER A 133 9.45 -30.43 -31.44
N PHE A 134 8.67 -30.77 -30.41
CA PHE A 134 7.44 -31.58 -30.51
C PHE A 134 6.18 -30.73 -30.68
N LEU A 135 6.28 -29.40 -30.64
CA LEU A 135 5.14 -28.56 -30.94
C LEU A 135 4.72 -28.82 -32.39
N GLN A 136 3.44 -29.15 -32.57
CA GLN A 136 2.81 -29.29 -33.88
C GLN A 136 2.43 -27.90 -34.42
N GLN A 137 1.86 -27.77 -35.62
CA GLN A 137 1.45 -26.47 -36.22
C GLN A 137 0.31 -25.74 -35.49
N GLU A 138 0.07 -26.08 -34.22
CA GLU A 138 -0.91 -25.43 -33.35
C GLU A 138 -0.39 -24.08 -32.87
N MET A 139 -0.71 -23.02 -33.62
CA MET A 139 -0.24 -21.65 -33.39
C MET A 139 -0.52 -21.09 -31.97
N ASN A 140 -1.54 -21.62 -31.30
CA ASN A 140 -1.97 -21.16 -29.98
C ASN A 140 -1.28 -21.92 -28.82
N LYS A 141 -0.42 -22.90 -29.12
CA LYS A 141 0.25 -23.67 -28.07
C LYS A 141 1.38 -22.85 -27.45
N GLN A 142 1.49 -22.94 -26.12
CA GLN A 142 2.50 -22.22 -25.36
C GLN A 142 3.91 -22.73 -25.68
N LEU A 143 4.83 -21.80 -25.90
CA LEU A 143 6.23 -22.09 -26.12
C LEU A 143 6.92 -22.29 -24.76
N ASN A 144 7.73 -23.33 -24.62
CA ASN A 144 8.56 -23.51 -23.43
C ASN A 144 9.69 -22.47 -23.46
N THR A 145 9.83 -21.76 -22.35
CA THR A 145 10.75 -20.65 -22.21
C THR A 145 12.20 -21.11 -22.18
N ILE A 146 13.08 -20.30 -22.75
CA ILE A 146 14.53 -20.44 -22.62
C ILE A 146 14.99 -19.41 -21.58
N LYS A 147 15.80 -19.83 -20.64
CA LYS A 147 16.42 -18.99 -19.62
C LYS A 147 17.72 -18.38 -20.13
N MET A 148 17.93 -17.13 -19.80
CA MET A 148 19.19 -16.40 -19.97
C MET A 148 20.26 -16.94 -19.00
N PRO A 149 21.55 -16.57 -19.17
CA PRO A 149 22.62 -16.98 -18.24
C PRO A 149 22.41 -16.53 -16.79
N ASN A 150 21.64 -15.46 -16.57
CA ASN A 150 21.24 -15.00 -15.23
C ASN A 150 20.10 -15.84 -14.61
N GLY A 151 19.54 -16.81 -15.35
CA GLY A 151 18.44 -17.68 -14.93
C GLY A 151 17.04 -17.12 -15.12
N ASN A 152 16.92 -15.84 -15.50
CA ASN A 152 15.64 -15.21 -15.83
C ASN A 152 15.27 -15.46 -17.30
N VAL A 153 14.01 -15.21 -17.64
CA VAL A 153 13.53 -15.23 -19.04
C VAL A 153 13.44 -13.79 -19.53
N SER A 154 13.85 -13.53 -20.78
CA SER A 154 13.71 -12.20 -21.39
C SER A 154 12.25 -11.75 -21.37
N GLU A 155 12.01 -10.48 -21.05
CA GLU A 155 10.67 -9.87 -21.12
C GLU A 155 10.08 -9.92 -22.54
N TYR A 156 10.96 -9.91 -23.55
CA TYR A 156 10.59 -9.96 -24.96
C TYR A 156 10.39 -11.38 -25.49
N PHE A 157 10.51 -12.41 -24.64
CA PHE A 157 10.34 -13.79 -25.07
C PHE A 157 8.87 -14.09 -25.43
N PRO A 158 8.59 -14.63 -26.63
CA PRO A 158 7.24 -14.89 -27.08
C PRO A 158 6.59 -16.03 -26.28
N LYS A 159 5.32 -15.85 -25.90
CA LYS A 159 4.58 -16.84 -25.09
C LYS A 159 3.99 -17.96 -25.94
N THR A 160 3.60 -17.65 -27.17
CA THR A 160 2.99 -18.60 -28.11
C THR A 160 3.76 -18.67 -29.43
N LEU A 161 3.51 -19.72 -30.21
CA LEU A 161 4.06 -19.83 -31.56
C LEU A 161 3.58 -18.68 -32.47
N LYS A 162 2.34 -18.22 -32.29
CA LYS A 162 1.84 -17.04 -33.01
C LYS A 162 2.67 -15.79 -32.71
N ASP A 163 2.91 -15.50 -31.42
CA ASP A 163 3.70 -14.32 -31.01
C ASP A 163 5.14 -14.38 -31.53
N LEU A 164 5.67 -15.60 -31.68
CA LEU A 164 7.01 -15.88 -32.22
C LEU A 164 7.10 -15.58 -33.72
N PHE A 165 6.01 -15.81 -34.48
CA PHE A 165 5.94 -15.46 -35.90
C PHE A 165 5.67 -13.97 -36.14
N GLU A 166 5.03 -13.29 -35.20
CA GLU A 166 4.73 -11.85 -35.22
C GLU A 166 5.84 -11.01 -34.55
N LEU A 167 7.06 -11.53 -34.46
CA LEU A 167 8.19 -10.78 -33.89
C LEU A 167 8.66 -9.66 -34.81
N ASP A 168 8.56 -8.42 -34.30
CA ASP A 168 9.14 -7.24 -34.93
C ASP A 168 10.67 -7.21 -34.82
N GLU A 169 11.32 -6.50 -35.75
CA GLU A 169 12.78 -6.37 -35.80
C GLU A 169 13.38 -5.84 -34.49
N GLU A 170 12.75 -4.83 -33.88
CA GLU A 170 13.19 -4.26 -32.60
C GLU A 170 13.18 -5.29 -31.46
N ARG A 171 12.20 -6.22 -31.46
CA ARG A 171 12.12 -7.27 -30.43
C ARG A 171 13.21 -8.31 -30.64
N ILE A 172 13.53 -8.63 -31.90
CA ILE A 172 14.60 -9.57 -32.24
C ILE A 172 15.97 -9.01 -31.83
N ASP A 173 16.22 -7.72 -32.04
CA ASP A 173 17.45 -7.06 -31.58
C ASP A 173 17.60 -7.14 -30.06
N LYS A 174 16.51 -6.88 -29.33
CA LYS A 174 16.50 -7.00 -27.86
C LYS A 174 16.72 -8.44 -27.40
N LEU A 175 16.09 -9.40 -28.06
CA LEU A 175 16.32 -10.83 -27.79
C LEU A 175 17.76 -11.24 -28.07
N ALA A 176 18.41 -10.71 -29.12
CA ALA A 176 19.82 -10.97 -29.38
C ALA A 176 20.74 -10.40 -28.30
N ALA A 177 20.40 -9.25 -27.72
CA ALA A 177 21.13 -8.68 -26.59
C ALA A 177 20.97 -9.53 -25.32
N ASP A 178 19.77 -10.05 -25.08
CA ASP A 178 19.45 -10.85 -23.89
C ASP A 178 20.02 -12.29 -23.94
N TYR A 179 20.11 -12.87 -25.14
CA TYR A 179 20.59 -14.24 -25.36
C TYR A 179 21.93 -14.25 -26.10
N PRO A 180 23.07 -14.31 -25.40
CA PRO A 180 24.40 -14.22 -26.03
C PRO A 180 24.73 -15.38 -26.98
N GLY A 181 23.94 -16.46 -26.99
CA GLY A 181 24.05 -17.56 -27.95
C GLY A 181 23.25 -17.36 -29.24
N TYR A 182 22.46 -16.29 -29.36
CA TYR A 182 21.62 -15.99 -30.51
C TYR A 182 22.18 -14.76 -31.25
N HIS A 183 22.81 -15.02 -32.39
CA HIS A 183 23.37 -13.99 -33.26
C HIS A 183 22.55 -13.95 -34.55
N PRO A 184 21.51 -13.10 -34.62
CA PRO A 184 20.71 -13.03 -35.82
C PRO A 184 21.44 -12.32 -36.96
N GLU A 185 21.42 -12.92 -38.14
CA GLU A 185 22.02 -12.37 -39.36
C GLU A 185 21.03 -12.45 -40.53
N GLY A 186 21.11 -11.47 -41.44
CA GLY A 186 20.32 -11.43 -42.66
C GLY A 186 19.00 -10.65 -42.55
N SER A 187 18.04 -10.98 -43.41
CA SER A 187 16.75 -10.27 -43.45
C SER A 187 15.88 -10.62 -42.23
N PRO A 188 14.90 -9.77 -41.85
CA PRO A 188 14.04 -10.01 -40.68
C PRO A 188 13.44 -11.43 -40.65
N PHE A 189 13.04 -11.95 -41.81
CA PHE A 189 12.53 -13.31 -41.95
C PHE A 189 13.57 -14.39 -41.61
N VAL A 190 14.81 -14.24 -42.07
CA VAL A 190 15.90 -15.17 -41.73
C VAL A 190 16.21 -15.09 -40.25
N ARG A 191 16.20 -13.89 -39.66
CA ARG A 191 16.44 -13.68 -38.22
C ARG A 191 15.38 -14.37 -37.37
N VAL A 192 14.08 -14.25 -37.72
CA VAL A 192 12.99 -15.00 -37.07
C VAL A 192 13.20 -16.50 -37.21
N ASN A 193 13.53 -16.99 -38.41
CA ASN A 193 13.81 -18.42 -38.63
C ASN A 193 15.00 -18.93 -37.81
N GLN A 194 16.05 -18.14 -37.64
CA GLN A 194 17.18 -18.46 -36.75
C GLN A 194 16.73 -18.50 -35.29
N PHE A 195 15.81 -17.62 -34.87
CA PHE A 195 15.25 -17.65 -33.52
C PHE A 195 14.34 -18.87 -33.28
N LEU A 196 13.56 -19.28 -34.29
CA LEU A 196 12.79 -20.53 -34.26
C LEU A 196 13.71 -21.72 -34.00
N GLN A 197 14.82 -21.78 -34.73
CA GLN A 197 15.84 -22.83 -34.55
C GLN A 197 16.50 -22.76 -33.18
N PHE A 198 16.82 -21.55 -32.70
CA PHE A 198 17.33 -21.34 -31.34
C PHE A 198 16.36 -21.86 -30.28
N CYS A 199 15.05 -21.65 -30.48
CA CYS A 199 13.98 -22.15 -29.62
C CYS A 199 13.76 -23.66 -29.72
N GLY A 200 14.41 -24.36 -30.66
CA GLY A 200 14.23 -25.79 -30.92
C GLY A 200 13.00 -26.11 -31.77
N VAL A 201 12.33 -25.10 -32.33
CA VAL A 201 11.16 -25.27 -33.19
C VAL A 201 11.62 -25.74 -34.56
N ARG A 202 11.11 -26.88 -35.03
CA ARG A 202 11.51 -27.49 -36.32
C ARG A 202 10.88 -26.83 -37.55
N TYR A 203 9.98 -25.88 -37.34
CA TYR A 203 9.33 -25.15 -38.42
C TYR A 203 10.26 -24.08 -38.96
N GLN A 204 10.41 -24.08 -40.28
CA GLN A 204 10.96 -22.94 -41.00
C GLN A 204 9.79 -22.26 -41.70
N LEU A 205 9.68 -20.95 -41.54
CA LEU A 205 8.83 -20.18 -42.42
C LEU A 205 9.37 -20.36 -43.84
N VAL A 206 8.52 -20.81 -44.75
CA VAL A 206 8.82 -20.85 -46.18
C VAL A 206 8.15 -19.62 -46.79
N SER A 207 8.92 -18.74 -47.42
CA SER A 207 8.33 -17.64 -48.19
C SER A 207 7.62 -18.27 -49.38
N VAL A 208 6.28 -18.20 -49.41
CA VAL A 208 5.53 -18.52 -50.61
C VAL A 208 5.71 -17.34 -51.54
N THR A 209 6.56 -17.52 -52.54
CA THR A 209 6.76 -16.57 -53.65
C THR A 209 5.53 -16.53 -54.54
#